data_AF-A0A8J6P297-F1
#
_entry.id   AF-A0A8J6P297-F1
#
_cell.length_a   1.000
_cell.length_b   1.000
_cell.length_c   1.000
_cell.angle_alpha   90.00
_cell.angle_beta   90.00
_cell.angle_gamma   90.00
#
_symmetry.space_group_name_H-M   'P 1'
#
loop_
_entity.id
_entity.type
_entity.pdbx_description
1 polymer ?
#
loop_
_entity_poly.entity_id
_entity_poly.type
_entity_poly.pdbx_seq_one_letter_code
_entity_poly.pdbx_strand_id
1 'polypeptide(L)' 'MKKVVLIMGGCRSGKSRYALELASQVTEKNNIFIATLVPGDDEMKTRVQRHQKERDQHWKTFEAPIR' A
#
# COMPACT_ATOMS: atom_id res chain seq x y z
N MET A 1 14.06 -13.36 13.80
CA MET A 1 13.33 -12.24 14.45
C MET A 1 12.41 -11.59 13.44
N LYS A 2 11.18 -11.20 13.83
CA LYS A 2 10.29 -10.40 12.96
C LYS A 2 10.70 -8.93 13.03
N LYS A 3 10.85 -8.26 11.88
CA LYS A 3 11.24 -6.84 11.78
C LYS A 3 10.00 -5.99 11.51
N VAL A 4 9.86 -4.90 12.24
CA VAL A 4 8.81 -3.89 12.02
C VAL A 4 9.49 -2.60 11.54
N VAL A 5 8.94 -1.97 10.51
CA VAL A 5 9.47 -0.74 9.92
C VAL A 5 8.36 0.30 9.89
N LEU A 6 8.63 1.48 10.44
CA LEU A 6 7.74 2.65 10.35
C LEU A 6 8.27 3.59 9.26
N ILE A 7 7.41 3.95 8.31
CA ILE A 7 7.73 4.87 7.20
C ILE A 7 6.89 6.14 7.37
N MET A 8 7.55 7.30 7.40
CA MET A 8 6.92 8.61 7.62
C MET A 8 7.25 9.59 6.47
N GLY A 9 6.51 10.69 6.37
CA GLY A 9 6.70 11.74 5.36
C GLY A 9 5.43 12.48 4.96
N GLY A 10 5.57 13.68 4.40
CA GLY A 10 4.45 14.57 4.03
C GLY A 10 3.56 14.05 2.89
N CYS A 11 2.40 14.66 2.65
CA CYS A 11 1.46 14.20 1.61
C CYS A 11 2.16 14.07 0.24
N ARG A 12 1.85 12.99 -0.51
CA ARG A 12 2.40 12.70 -1.85
C ARG A 12 3.93 12.51 -1.91
N SER A 13 4.63 12.32 -0.78
CA SER A 13 6.09 12.06 -0.75
C SER A 13 6.55 10.66 -1.19
N GLY A 14 5.68 9.83 -1.77
CA GLY A 14 6.05 8.48 -2.25
C GLY A 14 6.16 7.37 -1.19
N LYS A 15 5.76 7.60 0.06
CA LYS A 15 5.84 6.59 1.15
C LYS A 15 5.27 5.23 0.79
N SER A 16 4.07 5.19 0.22
CA SER A 16 3.39 3.94 -0.12
C SER A 16 4.20 3.15 -1.14
N ARG A 17 4.73 3.82 -2.18
CA ARG A 17 5.59 3.20 -3.18
C ARG A 17 6.87 2.63 -2.54
N TYR A 18 7.54 3.42 -1.69
CA TYR A 18 8.73 2.97 -0.98
C TYR A 18 8.44 1.75 -0.08
N ALA A 19 7.29 1.73 0.60
CA ALA A 19 6.88 0.60 1.41
C ALA A 19 6.65 -0.68 0.59
N LEU A 20 6.03 -0.56 -0.59
CA LEU A 20 5.84 -1.69 -1.51
C LEU A 20 7.19 -2.21 -2.02
N GLU A 21 8.09 -1.33 -2.46
CA GLU A 21 9.43 -1.70 -2.93
C GLU A 21 10.25 -2.39 -1.84
N LEU A 22 10.21 -1.87 -0.60
CA LEU A 22 10.91 -2.48 0.54
C LEU A 22 10.34 -3.86 0.89
N ALA A 23 9.02 -4.03 0.84
CA ALA A 23 8.39 -5.33 1.09
C ALA A 23 8.75 -6.35 0.01
N SER A 24 8.72 -5.95 -1.27
CA SER A 24 9.10 -6.81 -2.40
C SER A 24 10.57 -7.26 -2.35
N GLN A 25 11.47 -6.47 -1.74
CA GLN A 25 12.87 -6.89 -1.52
C GLN A 25 13.02 -7.96 -0.44
N VAL A 26 12.06 -8.09 0.47
CA VAL A 26 12.08 -9.13 1.51
C VAL A 26 11.55 -10.44 0.98
N THR A 27 10.50 -10.39 0.15
CA THR A 27 9.93 -11.58 -0.49
C THR A 27 9.15 -11.24 -1.76
N GLU A 28 9.24 -12.12 -2.74
CA GLU A 28 8.46 -12.07 -3.98
C GLU A 28 7.08 -12.74 -3.84
N LYS A 29 6.76 -13.37 -2.69
CA LYS A 29 5.53 -14.14 -2.51
C LYS A 29 4.78 -13.74 -1.25
N ASN A 30 3.46 -13.84 -1.30
CA ASN A 30 2.56 -13.62 -0.16
C ASN A 30 2.65 -12.20 0.43
N ASN A 31 2.89 -11.18 -0.41
CA ASN A 31 2.85 -9.79 0.04
C ASN A 31 1.39 -9.41 0.35
N ILE A 32 1.16 -8.83 1.52
CA ILE A 32 -0.18 -8.45 1.99
C ILE A 32 -0.24 -6.94 2.13
N PHE A 33 -1.23 -6.33 1.48
CA PHE A 33 -1.56 -4.92 1.64
C PHE A 33 -2.87 -4.79 2.43
N ILE A 34 -2.85 -3.99 3.49
CA ILE A 34 -4.04 -3.66 4.28
C ILE A 34 -4.45 -2.22 3.93
N ALA A 35 -5.56 -2.07 3.22
CA ALA A 35 -6.09 -0.80 2.80
C ALA A 35 -7.09 -0.28 3.85
N THR A 36 -6.71 0.78 4.57
CA THR A 36 -7.56 1.39 5.62
C THR A 36 -8.32 2.63 5.13
N LEU A 37 -7.97 3.15 3.96
CA LEU A 37 -8.54 4.36 3.37
C LEU A 37 -9.82 4.05 2.59
N VAL A 38 -10.89 4.79 2.87
CA VAL A 38 -12.12 4.82 2.06
C VAL A 38 -12.09 6.06 1.15
N PRO A 39 -12.14 5.91 -0.19
CA PRO A 39 -12.17 7.06 -1.09
C PRO A 39 -13.42 7.93 -0.88
N GLY A 40 -13.22 9.21 -0.55
CA GLY A 40 -14.32 10.17 -0.37
C GLY A 40 -14.76 10.90 -1.64
N ASP A 41 -13.88 11.02 -2.63
CA ASP A 41 -14.10 11.74 -3.88
C ASP A 41 -13.51 10.99 -5.10
N ASP A 42 -13.80 11.47 -6.31
CA ASP A 42 -13.39 10.81 -7.55
C ASP A 42 -11.88 10.94 -7.85
N GLU A 43 -11.22 12.00 -7.37
CA GLU A 43 -9.75 12.11 -7.45
C GLU A 43 -9.12 10.97 -6.63
N MET A 44 -9.61 10.77 -5.42
CA MET A 44 -9.13 9.76 -4.49
C MET A 44 -9.40 8.35 -5.01
N LYS A 45 -10.58 8.10 -5.61
CA LYS A 45 -10.87 6.83 -6.29
C LYS A 45 -9.87 6.54 -7.40
N THR A 46 -9.63 7.52 -8.27
CA THR A 46 -8.66 7.40 -9.38
C THR A 46 -7.26 7.11 -8.86
N ARG A 47 -6.86 7.78 -7.78
CA ARG A 47 -5.57 7.54 -7.13
C ARG A 47 -5.46 6.16 -6.50
N VAL A 48 -6.52 5.69 -5.84
CA VAL A 48 -6.56 4.32 -5.28
C VAL A 48 -6.46 3.30 -6.39
N GLN A 49 -7.16 3.47 -7.51
CA GLN A 49 -7.04 2.59 -8.68
C GLN A 49 -5.60 2.55 -9.22
N ARG A 50 -4.92 3.70 -9.31
CA ARG A 50 -3.50 3.74 -9.70
C ARG A 50 -2.62 2.96 -8.72
N HIS A 51 -2.80 3.13 -7.41
CA HIS A 51 -2.06 2.38 -6.40
C HIS A 51 -2.42 0.88 -6.35
N GLN A 52 -3.63 0.50 -6.76
CA GLN A 52 -3.98 -0.91 -6.99
C GLN A 52 -3.18 -1.50 -8.16
N LYS A 53 -2.95 -0.73 -9.23
CA LYS A 53 -2.13 -1.18 -10.38
C LYS A 53 -0.63 -1.28 -10.08
N GLU A 54 -0.13 -0.50 -9.11
CA GLU A 54 1.26 -0.60 -8.63
C GLU A 54 1.51 -1.91 -7.86
N ARG A 55 0.45 -2.57 -7.39
CA ARG A 55 0.51 -3.89 -6.76
C ARG A 55 0.36 -4.95 -7.84
N ASP A 56 1.44 -5.68 -8.10
CA ASP A 56 1.42 -6.79 -9.06
C ASP A 56 0.62 -8.00 -8.53
N GLN A 57 0.63 -9.11 -9.29
CA GLN A 57 -0.08 -10.35 -8.94
C GLN A 57 0.37 -11.00 -7.62
N HIS A 58 1.53 -10.61 -7.07
CA HIS A 58 2.08 -11.18 -5.85
C HIS A 58 1.50 -10.51 -4.58
N TRP A 59 0.73 -9.43 -4.75
CA TRP A 59 0.07 -8.71 -3.68
C TRP A 59 -1.37 -9.16 -3.47
N LYS A 60 -1.70 -9.53 -2.23
CA LYS A 60 -3.09 -9.70 -1.79
C LYS A 60 -3.53 -8.47 -1.02
N THR A 61 -4.60 -7.82 -1.49
CA THR A 61 -5.18 -6.66 -0.82
C THR A 61 -6.35 -7.06 0.06
N PHE A 62 -6.37 -6.55 1.29
CA PHE A 62 -7.51 -6.63 2.20
C PHE A 62 -7.97 -5.20 2.52
N GLU A 63 -9.25 -4.92 2.26
CA GLU A 63 -9.89 -3.68 2.68
C GLU A 63 -10.29 -3.80 4.16
N ALA A 64 -9.81 -2.89 4.99
CA ALA A 64 -10.02 -2.85 6.45
C ALA A 64 -10.24 -1.40 6.90
N PRO A 65 -11.36 -0.76 6.49
CA PRO A 65 -11.65 0.62 6.85
C PRO A 65 -11.74 0.79 8.36
N ILE A 66 -11.13 1.85 8.89
CA ILE A 66 -11.17 2.17 10.32
C ILE A 66 -12.44 3.01 10.55
N ARG A 67 -13.31 2.54 11.45
CA ARG A 67 -14.49 3.27 11.93
C ARG A 67 -14.17 4.00 13.23
#